data_AF-A0A349PM18-F1
#
_entry.id   AF-A0A349PM18-F1
#
_cell.length_a   1.000
_cell.length_b   1.000
_cell.length_c   1.000
_cell.angle_alpha   90.00
_cell.angle_beta   90.00
_cell.angle_gamma   90.00
#
_symmetry.space_group_name_H-M   'P 1'
#
loop_
_entity.id
_entity.type
_entity.pdbx_description
1 polymer ?
#
loop_
_entity_poly.entity_id
_entity_poly.type
_entity_poly.pdbx_seq_one_letter_code
_entity_poly.pdbx_strand_id
1 'polypeptide(L)'
;MKKAVLILLILIANFSFSQSINDDKTSVTNFIKRMYNSAPFEGVKVIDDYDHQYFISVLSLEKGKYSNEAMMNRVAQVKGQSQANIFFNGSTISSDLVIKTTETKSNDNPNATVEIIESIKENAMGFVKSMELLTNFDNTDGKRMVFIFYKEIIKN
;
A
#
# COMPACT_ATOMS: atom_id res chain seq x y z
N MET A 1 -31.17 -15.89 -50.65
CA MET A 1 -30.75 -14.58 -50.12
C MET A 1 -31.27 -14.30 -48.71
N LYS A 2 -32.58 -14.34 -48.46
CA LYS A 2 -33.17 -14.04 -47.13
C LYS A 2 -32.62 -14.90 -45.96
N LYS A 3 -32.39 -16.20 -46.18
CA LYS A 3 -31.83 -17.11 -45.16
C LYS A 3 -30.34 -16.85 -44.84
N ALA A 4 -29.57 -16.37 -45.82
CA ALA A 4 -28.15 -16.03 -45.61
C ALA A 4 -28.00 -14.74 -44.79
N VAL A 5 -28.88 -13.76 -45.01
CA VAL A 5 -28.95 -12.52 -44.22
C VAL A 5 -29.30 -12.82 -42.76
N LEU A 6 -30.20 -13.77 -42.50
CA LEU A 6 -30.58 -14.18 -41.15
C LEU A 6 -29.40 -14.83 -40.38
N ILE A 7 -28.62 -15.68 -41.06
CA ILE A 7 -27.43 -16.32 -40.47
C ILE A 7 -26.34 -15.29 -40.16
N LEU A 8 -26.14 -14.31 -41.05
CA LEU A 8 -25.20 -13.21 -40.82
C LEU A 8 -25.61 -12.34 -39.62
N LEU A 9 -26.91 -12.08 -39.45
CA LEU A 9 -27.44 -11.32 -38.33
C LEU A 9 -27.22 -12.02 -36.97
N ILE A 10 -27.36 -13.35 -36.94
CA ILE A 10 -27.13 -14.17 -35.74
C ILE A 10 -25.63 -14.23 -35.39
N LEU A 11 -24.74 -14.26 -36.39
CA LEU A 11 -23.29 -14.23 -36.16
C LEU A 11 -22.82 -12.88 -35.57
N ILE A 12 -23.42 -11.76 -35.97
CA ILE A 12 -23.09 -10.43 -35.43
C ILE A 12 -23.55 -10.29 -33.97
N ALA A 13 -24.66 -10.92 -33.58
CA ALA A 13 -25.19 -10.86 -32.21
C ALA A 13 -24.27 -11.54 -31.17
N ASN A 14 -23.35 -12.40 -31.59
CA ASN A 14 -22.39 -13.08 -30.70
C ASN A 14 -21.11 -12.28 -30.42
N PHE A 15 -20.91 -11.11 -31.07
CA PHE A 15 -19.76 -10.24 -30.82
C PHE A 15 -20.01 -9.17 -29.74
N SER A 16 -21.20 -9.13 -29.16
CA SER A 16 -21.53 -8.19 -28.08
C SER A 16 -21.09 -8.72 -26.71
N PHE A 17 -19.77 -8.89 -26.53
CA PHE A 17 -19.17 -9.01 -25.19
C PHE A 17 -18.72 -7.63 -24.74
N SER A 18 -19.65 -6.81 -24.23
CA SER A 18 -19.28 -5.67 -23.39
C SER A 18 -19.40 -6.10 -21.94
N GLN A 19 -18.30 -6.60 -21.38
CA GLN A 19 -18.20 -6.80 -19.94
C GLN A 19 -17.63 -5.52 -19.32
N SER A 20 -18.53 -4.57 -19.01
CA SER A 20 -18.26 -3.45 -18.08
C SER A 20 -18.20 -4.01 -16.66
N ILE A 21 -17.21 -4.88 -16.38
CA ILE A 21 -16.91 -5.26 -15.01
C ILE A 21 -15.92 -4.20 -14.49
N ASN A 22 -16.49 -3.14 -13.91
CA ASN A 22 -15.78 -2.18 -13.07
C ASN A 22 -14.79 -1.26 -13.80
N ASP A 23 -15.27 -0.61 -14.86
CA ASP A 23 -14.50 0.41 -15.61
C ASP A 23 -14.00 1.54 -14.70
N ASP A 24 -14.78 1.91 -13.67
CA ASP A 24 -14.41 2.93 -12.70
C ASP A 24 -13.18 2.51 -11.88
N LYS A 25 -13.18 1.30 -11.31
CA LYS A 25 -12.00 0.77 -10.58
C LYS A 25 -10.77 0.67 -11.48
N THR A 26 -10.96 0.26 -12.74
CA THR A 26 -9.85 0.17 -13.70
C THR A 26 -9.28 1.55 -14.02
N SER A 27 -10.14 2.55 -14.20
CA SER A 27 -9.76 3.94 -14.44
C SER A 27 -9.00 4.54 -13.26
N VAL A 28 -9.51 4.34 -12.04
CA VAL A 28 -8.86 4.74 -10.78
C VAL A 28 -7.51 4.05 -10.61
N THR A 29 -7.43 2.75 -10.88
CA THR A 29 -6.17 1.98 -10.85
C THR A 29 -5.13 2.58 -11.77
N ASN A 30 -5.50 2.84 -13.02
CA ASN A 30 -4.61 3.40 -14.02
C ASN A 30 -4.20 4.85 -13.68
N PHE A 31 -5.10 5.65 -13.12
CA PHE A 31 -4.78 6.99 -12.63
C PHE A 31 -3.73 6.94 -11.52
N ILE A 32 -3.96 6.14 -10.48
CA ILE A 32 -3.05 6.02 -9.33
C ILE A 32 -1.68 5.47 -9.76
N LYS A 33 -1.66 4.50 -10.68
CA LYS A 33 -0.42 3.96 -11.24
C LYS A 33 0.38 5.01 -12.00
N ARG A 34 -0.27 5.84 -12.82
CA ARG A 34 0.39 6.96 -13.52
C ARG A 34 0.89 8.02 -12.55
N MET A 35 0.11 8.35 -11.52
CA MET A 35 0.50 9.28 -10.47
C MET A 35 1.77 8.79 -9.75
N TYR A 36 1.79 7.50 -9.35
CA TYR A 36 2.96 6.91 -8.70
C TYR A 36 4.18 6.91 -9.62
N ASN A 37 4.03 6.53 -10.89
CA ASN A 37 5.13 6.51 -11.85
C ASN A 37 5.71 7.90 -12.15
N SER A 38 4.87 8.94 -12.09
CA SER A 38 5.31 10.33 -12.26
C SER A 38 6.11 10.83 -11.06
N ALA A 39 5.63 10.53 -9.84
CA ALA A 39 6.30 10.93 -8.60
C ALA A 39 6.16 9.80 -7.56
N PRO A 40 7.13 8.87 -7.49
CA PRO A 40 7.11 7.79 -6.52
C PRO A 40 7.06 8.33 -5.10
N PHE A 41 6.18 7.77 -4.28
CA PHE A 41 6.05 8.13 -2.87
C PHE A 41 5.74 6.89 -2.03
N GLU A 42 6.00 7.00 -0.74
CA GLU A 42 5.68 5.98 0.25
C GLU A 42 4.87 6.62 1.38
N GLY A 43 3.87 5.91 1.90
CA GLY A 43 2.93 6.43 2.89
C GLY A 43 1.54 6.66 2.33
N VAL A 44 0.79 7.58 2.95
CA VAL A 44 -0.63 7.79 2.69
C VAL A 44 -0.88 9.09 1.92
N LYS A 45 -1.88 9.07 1.04
CA LYS A 45 -2.40 10.27 0.38
C LYS A 45 -3.91 10.17 0.23
N VAL A 46 -4.56 11.32 0.22
CA VAL A 46 -5.97 11.46 -0.16
C VAL A 46 -6.02 12.09 -1.55
N ILE A 47 -6.82 11.52 -2.43
CA ILE A 47 -7.06 12.00 -3.77
C ILE A 47 -8.53 12.36 -3.89
N ASP A 48 -8.80 13.58 -4.31
CA ASP A 48 -10.13 14.04 -4.63
C ASP A 48 -10.41 13.85 -6.12
N ASP A 49 -11.53 13.21 -6.42
CA ASP A 49 -12.21 13.26 -7.71
C ASP A 49 -13.37 14.27 -7.64
N TYR A 50 -14.07 14.48 -8.76
CA TYR A 50 -15.21 15.39 -8.83
C TYR A 50 -16.27 15.05 -7.75
N ASP A 51 -16.67 13.78 -7.70
CA ASP A 51 -17.74 13.29 -6.83
C ASP A 51 -17.25 12.35 -5.70
N HIS A 52 -16.03 11.83 -5.80
CA HIS A 52 -15.47 10.83 -4.88
C HIS A 52 -14.19 11.31 -4.22
N GLN A 53 -13.90 10.79 -3.02
CA GLN A 53 -12.60 10.98 -2.37
C GLN A 53 -11.99 9.60 -2.12
N TYR A 54 -10.70 9.43 -2.38
CA TYR A 54 -10.01 8.16 -2.24
C TYR A 54 -8.83 8.29 -1.29
N PHE A 55 -8.81 7.48 -0.24
CA PHE A 55 -7.64 7.23 0.58
C PHE A 55 -6.76 6.19 -0.09
N ILE A 56 -5.46 6.45 -0.17
CA ILE A 56 -4.47 5.57 -0.77
C ILE A 56 -3.32 5.37 0.20
N SER A 57 -2.89 4.13 0.37
CA SER A 57 -1.70 3.72 1.13
C SER A 57 -0.74 3.02 0.18
N VAL A 58 0.47 3.55 0.07
CA VAL A 58 1.54 3.00 -0.77
C VAL A 58 2.69 2.51 0.12
N LEU A 59 3.12 1.27 -0.12
CA LEU A 59 4.14 0.59 0.65
C LEU A 59 5.16 -0.05 -0.28
N SER A 60 6.44 0.05 0.06
CA SER A 60 7.50 -0.66 -0.66
C SER A 60 8.15 -1.70 0.24
N LEU A 61 7.99 -2.99 -0.08
CA LEU A 61 8.58 -4.09 0.68
C LEU A 61 9.74 -4.74 -0.08
N GLU A 62 10.81 -5.07 0.62
CA GLU A 62 11.96 -5.76 0.04
C GLU A 62 11.73 -7.27 0.01
N LYS A 63 11.78 -7.88 -1.17
CA LYS A 63 11.46 -9.30 -1.37
C LYS A 63 12.37 -10.22 -0.56
N GLY A 64 13.66 -9.88 -0.46
CA GLY A 64 14.68 -10.69 0.24
C GLY A 64 14.45 -10.82 1.75
N LYS A 65 13.57 -10.01 2.35
CA LYS A 65 13.24 -10.10 3.79
C LYS A 65 12.16 -11.13 4.10
N TYR A 66 11.53 -11.73 3.10
CA TYR A 66 10.39 -12.62 3.28
C TYR A 66 10.66 -14.00 2.68
N SER A 67 10.21 -15.04 3.38
CA SER A 67 10.41 -16.43 2.96
C SER A 67 9.56 -16.86 1.76
N ASN A 68 8.40 -16.23 1.56
CA ASN A 68 7.51 -16.47 0.42
C ASN A 68 6.62 -15.24 0.15
N GLU A 69 6.02 -15.22 -1.04
CA GLU A 69 5.16 -14.12 -1.50
C GLU A 69 3.90 -13.95 -0.65
N ALA A 70 3.29 -15.05 -0.19
CA ALA A 70 2.09 -15.00 0.66
C ALA A 70 2.34 -14.28 1.98
N MET A 71 3.49 -14.50 2.61
CA MET A 71 3.92 -13.79 3.82
C MET A 71 4.14 -12.31 3.54
N MET A 72 4.77 -11.96 2.42
CA MET A 72 4.95 -10.57 2.01
C MET A 72 3.61 -9.87 1.79
N ASN A 73 2.68 -10.50 1.06
CA ASN A 73 1.34 -9.97 0.81
C ASN A 73 0.55 -9.75 2.12
N ARG A 74 0.66 -10.68 3.07
CA ARG A 74 0.03 -10.54 4.39
C ARG A 74 0.64 -9.40 5.20
N VAL A 75 1.97 -9.26 5.19
CA VAL A 75 2.66 -8.16 5.86
C VAL A 75 2.32 -6.82 5.21
N ALA A 76 2.24 -6.76 3.88
CA ALA A 76 1.80 -5.57 3.15
C ALA A 76 0.38 -5.17 3.54
N GLN A 77 -0.55 -6.12 3.60
CA GLN A 77 -1.92 -5.88 4.00
C GLN A 77 -2.01 -5.33 5.43
N VAL A 78 -1.30 -5.93 6.39
CA VAL A 78 -1.27 -5.46 7.78
C VAL A 78 -0.66 -4.07 7.89
N LYS A 79 0.44 -3.80 7.18
CA LYS A 79 1.06 -2.47 7.15
C LYS A 79 0.15 -1.41 6.54
N GLY A 80 -0.55 -1.75 5.46
CA GLY A 80 -1.48 -0.84 4.80
C GLY A 80 -2.63 -0.50 5.74
N GLN A 81 -3.23 -1.52 6.35
CA GLN A 81 -4.30 -1.33 7.33
C GLN A 81 -3.83 -0.50 8.52
N SER A 82 -2.60 -0.72 8.99
CA SER A 82 -2.02 0.08 10.06
C SER A 82 -1.89 1.55 9.67
N GLN A 83 -1.38 1.86 8.47
CA GLN A 83 -1.30 3.24 7.97
C GLN A 83 -2.68 3.91 7.87
N ALA A 84 -3.68 3.18 7.39
CA ALA A 84 -5.05 3.67 7.36
C ALA A 84 -5.59 3.93 8.76
N ASN A 85 -5.30 3.05 9.72
CA ASN A 85 -5.76 3.19 11.10
C ASN A 85 -5.19 4.44 11.76
N ILE A 86 -3.89 4.69 11.58
CA ILE A 86 -3.20 5.88 12.07
C ILE A 86 -3.81 7.14 11.47
N PHE A 87 -4.12 7.13 10.16
CA PHE A 87 -4.71 8.27 9.48
C PHE A 87 -6.14 8.58 9.96
N PHE A 88 -7.02 7.57 10.03
CA PHE A 88 -8.43 7.79 10.35
C PHE A 88 -8.71 7.97 11.83
N ASN A 89 -7.99 7.26 12.70
CA ASN A 89 -8.28 7.21 14.13
C ASN A 89 -7.22 7.93 14.97
N GLY A 90 -6.16 8.44 14.35
CA GLY A 90 -4.99 8.96 15.04
C GLY A 90 -4.14 7.86 15.68
N SER A 91 -2.92 8.22 16.07
CA SER A 91 -2.07 7.36 16.88
C SER A 91 -1.43 8.13 18.02
N THR A 92 -1.27 7.43 19.14
CA THR A 92 -0.44 7.91 20.25
C THR A 92 0.96 7.33 20.06
N ILE A 93 1.93 8.19 19.76
CA ILE A 93 3.34 7.82 19.60
C ILE A 93 4.04 8.02 20.95
N SER A 94 4.54 6.92 21.53
CA SER A 94 5.44 6.94 22.69
C SER A 94 6.86 6.59 22.21
N SER A 95 7.86 7.39 22.58
CA SER A 95 9.26 7.18 22.20
C SER A 95 10.11 7.06 23.45
N ASP A 96 10.84 5.96 23.57
CA ASP A 96 11.80 5.71 24.64
C ASP A 96 13.23 5.76 24.06
N LEU A 97 14.08 6.64 24.62
CA LEU A 97 15.51 6.71 24.30
C LEU A 97 16.31 6.19 25.50
N VAL A 98 17.01 5.07 25.34
CA VAL A 98 17.87 4.48 26.36
C VAL A 98 19.33 4.66 25.95
N ILE A 99 20.05 5.53 26.66
CA ILE A 99 21.50 5.72 26.49
C ILE A 99 22.20 4.87 27.55
N LYS A 100 22.82 3.78 27.13
CA LYS A 100 23.58 2.88 27.98
C LYS A 100 25.07 3.19 27.84
N THR A 101 25.63 3.82 28.86
CA THR A 101 27.07 4.10 28.94
C THR A 101 27.72 3.02 29.80
N THR A 102 28.48 2.11 29.17
CA THR A 102 29.31 1.15 29.89
C THR A 102 30.73 1.68 29.99
N GLU A 103 31.15 2.06 31.20
CA GLU A 103 32.55 2.34 31.53
C GLU A 103 33.25 1.02 31.87
N THR A 104 34.20 0.59 31.05
CA THR A 104 35.10 -0.50 31.43
C THR A 104 36.30 0.09 32.17
N LYS A 105 36.35 -0.09 33.50
CA LYS A 105 37.55 0.26 34.28
C LYS A 105 38.63 -0.78 34.01
N SER A 106 39.45 -0.52 32.99
CA SER A 106 40.75 -1.17 32.82
C SER A 106 41.85 -0.13 33.02
N ASN A 107 42.88 -0.52 33.78
CA ASN A 107 43.82 0.33 34.51
C ASN A 107 44.79 1.17 33.64
N ASP A 108 44.57 1.33 32.33
CA ASP A 108 45.51 2.03 31.44
C ASP A 108 44.87 2.86 30.29
N ASN A 109 43.57 2.76 30.02
CA ASN A 109 42.88 3.68 29.10
C ASN A 109 41.35 3.54 29.22
N PRO A 110 40.60 4.58 29.66
CA PRO A 110 39.15 4.49 29.80
C PRO A 110 38.48 4.54 28.42
N ASN A 111 38.21 3.37 27.83
CA ASN A 111 37.34 3.27 26.65
C ASN A 111 35.87 3.24 27.12
N ALA A 112 35.18 4.37 26.96
CA ALA A 112 33.75 4.47 27.19
C ALA A 112 32.99 3.96 25.95
N THR A 113 32.25 2.86 26.10
CA THR A 113 31.33 2.39 25.06
C THR A 113 29.95 2.96 25.32
N VAL A 114 29.43 3.76 24.38
CA VAL A 114 28.08 4.33 24.43
C VAL A 114 27.19 3.53 23.47
N GLU A 115 26.17 2.87 24.02
CA GLU A 115 25.14 2.14 23.28
C GLU A 115 23.84 2.94 23.34
N ILE A 116 23.35 3.41 22.19
CA ILE A 116 22.10 4.19 22.08
C ILE A 116 21.02 3.26 21.53
N ILE A 117 19.99 2.99 22.33
CA ILE A 117 18.83 2.21 21.93
C ILE A 117 17.63 3.15 21.85
N GLU A 118 17.08 3.32 20.66
CA GLU A 118 15.86 4.10 20.41
C GLU A 118 14.70 3.15 20.13
N SER A 119 13.60 3.29 20.88
CA SER A 119 12.40 2.47 20.75
C SER A 119 11.17 3.35 20.58
N ILE A 120 10.57 3.33 19.39
CA ILE A 120 9.32 4.05 19.09
C ILE A 120 8.17 3.04 19.12
N LYS A 121 7.19 3.28 20.00
CA LYS A 121 5.99 2.46 20.15
C LYS A 121 4.76 3.30 19.79
N GLU A 122 4.01 2.83 18.79
CA GLU A 122 2.82 3.50 18.29
C GLU A 122 1.56 2.70 18.68
N ASN A 123 0.64 3.33 19.40
CA ASN A 123 -0.67 2.76 19.73
C ASN A 123 -1.74 3.49 18.91
N ALA A 124 -2.30 2.83 17.89
CA ALA A 124 -3.43 3.35 17.13
C ALA A 124 -4.74 2.76 17.68
N MET A 125 -5.73 3.62 17.95
CA MET A 125 -7.05 3.18 18.42
C MET A 125 -7.89 2.70 17.23
N GLY A 126 -8.44 1.49 17.28
CA GLY A 126 -9.41 1.00 16.29
C GLY A 126 -8.85 0.06 15.21
N PHE A 127 -9.74 -0.39 14.32
CA PHE A 127 -9.43 -1.31 13.22
C PHE A 127 -10.15 -0.86 11.95
N VAL A 128 -9.39 -0.44 10.92
CA VAL A 128 -9.94 -0.11 9.60
C VAL A 128 -10.13 -1.41 8.82
N LYS A 129 -11.33 -1.98 8.90
CA LYS A 129 -11.68 -3.31 8.37
C LYS A 129 -11.68 -3.41 6.83
N SER A 130 -11.68 -2.29 6.10
CA SER A 130 -11.97 -2.28 4.66
C SER A 130 -10.93 -1.48 3.88
N MET A 131 -9.76 -2.06 3.65
CA MET A 131 -8.83 -1.60 2.63
C MET A 131 -8.65 -2.68 1.57
N GLU A 132 -8.77 -2.29 0.31
CA GLU A 132 -8.60 -3.19 -0.83
C GLU A 132 -7.21 -3.03 -1.45
N LEU A 133 -6.61 -4.13 -1.88
CA LEU A 133 -5.42 -4.09 -2.72
C LEU A 133 -5.84 -3.66 -4.12
N LEU A 134 -5.31 -2.54 -4.59
CA LEU A 134 -5.57 -2.03 -5.94
C LEU A 134 -4.64 -2.69 -6.95
N THR A 135 -3.35 -2.67 -6.67
CA THR A 135 -2.32 -3.28 -7.53
C THR A 135 -1.03 -3.49 -6.74
N ASN A 136 -0.26 -4.48 -7.17
CA ASN A 136 1.13 -4.64 -6.77
C ASN A 136 2.00 -4.72 -8.04
N PHE A 137 3.22 -4.20 -7.96
CA PHE A 137 4.18 -4.29 -9.05
C PHE A 137 5.61 -4.23 -8.52
N ASP A 138 6.53 -4.71 -9.33
CA ASP A 138 7.96 -4.65 -9.02
C ASP A 138 8.50 -3.24 -9.27
N ASN A 139 9.29 -2.76 -8.32
CA ASN A 139 10.06 -1.54 -8.52
C ASN A 139 11.13 -1.78 -9.61
N THR A 140 11.64 -0.70 -10.20
CA THR A 140 12.65 -0.69 -11.27
C THR A 140 13.87 -1.59 -10.99
N ASP A 141 14.23 -1.75 -9.72
CA ASP A 141 15.38 -2.55 -9.27
C ASP A 141 15.05 -4.04 -9.00
N GLY A 142 13.79 -4.48 -9.16
CA GLY A 142 13.31 -5.87 -9.00
C GLY A 142 13.36 -6.43 -7.57
N LYS A 143 14.11 -5.79 -6.67
CA LYS A 143 14.31 -6.19 -5.26
C LYS A 143 13.17 -5.80 -4.34
N ARG A 144 12.39 -4.78 -4.71
CA ARG A 144 11.28 -4.27 -3.92
C ARG A 144 9.97 -4.41 -4.67
N MET A 145 8.94 -4.86 -3.97
CA MET A 145 7.57 -4.89 -4.47
C MET A 145 6.79 -3.72 -3.87
N VAL A 146 6.12 -2.96 -4.74
CA VAL A 146 5.27 -1.85 -4.35
C VAL A 146 3.84 -2.37 -4.24
N PHE A 147 3.19 -2.06 -3.13
CA PHE A 147 1.80 -2.37 -2.87
C PHE A 147 1.01 -1.07 -2.76
N ILE A 148 -0.09 -1.00 -3.50
CA ILE A 148 -1.01 0.13 -3.45
C ILE A 148 -2.34 -0.37 -2.95
N PHE A 149 -2.73 0.13 -1.78
CA PHE A 149 -4.05 -0.09 -1.20
C PHE A 149 -4.90 1.16 -1.35
N TYR A 150 -6.20 0.98 -1.49
CA TYR A 150 -7.14 2.09 -1.59
C TYR A 150 -8.42 1.84 -0.81
N LYS A 151 -9.09 2.94 -0.48
CA LYS A 151 -10.42 2.96 0.12
C LYS A 151 -11.14 4.24 -0.29
N GLU A 152 -12.37 4.12 -0.76
CA GLU A 152 -13.22 5.28 -0.98
C GLU A 152 -13.69 5.87 0.36
N ILE A 153 -13.66 7.20 0.45
CA ILE A 153 -14.09 7.99 1.60
C ILE A 153 -15.21 8.93 1.17
N ILE A 154 -16.16 9.15 2.07
CA ILE A 154 -17.27 10.08 1.84
C ILE A 154 -16.73 11.50 1.93
N LYS A 155 -16.95 12.29 0.89
CA LYS A 155 -16.66 13.72 0.86
C LYS A 155 -17.69 14.43 1.77
N ASN A 156 -17.21 15.03 2.86
CA ASN A 156 -18.02 15.87 3.75
C ASN A 156 -18.25 17.26 3.16
#